data_AF-A0AAD9I6Q8-F1
#
_entry.id   AF-A0AAD9I6Q8-F1
#
_cell.length_a   1.000
_cell.length_b   1.000
_cell.length_c   1.000
_cell.angle_alpha   90.00
_cell.angle_beta   90.00
_cell.angle_gamma   90.00
#
_symmetry.space_group_name_H-M   'P 1'
#
loop_
_entity.id
_entity.type
_entity.pdbx_description
1 polymer ?
#
loop_
_entity_poly.entity_id
_entity_poly.type
_entity_poly.pdbx_seq_one_letter_code
_entity_poly.pdbx_strand_id
1 'polypeptide(L)'
;MLFLTTASGEERASPSPLGSFVYSLPDRCDPGQPLSTALVTVEPTLDFANRMAKLVARKTQLPVYVANSISFASTGMGGTVEEEMDAFGAVAELVLSHVQQQQQQQQQHVAAHASPTTNGAAAQG
;
A
#
# COMPACT_ATOMS: atom_id res chain seq x y z
N MET A 1 4.08 -3.48 2.43
CA MET A 1 3.21 -3.60 3.64
C MET A 1 2.85 -2.20 4.08
N LEU A 2 1.60 -1.98 4.47
CA LEU A 2 1.06 -0.68 4.84
C LEU A 2 0.55 -0.71 6.28
N PHE A 3 0.92 0.30 7.06
CA PHE A 3 0.42 0.53 8.42
C PHE A 3 -0.23 1.90 8.45
N LEU A 4 -1.50 1.95 8.83
CA LEU A 4 -2.32 3.14 8.85
C LEU A 4 -2.78 3.40 10.29
N THR A 5 -2.49 4.59 10.79
CA THR A 5 -2.93 5.08 12.09
C THR A 5 -3.25 6.57 11.96
N THR A 6 -4.14 7.05 12.80
CA THR A 6 -4.27 8.49 13.04
C THR A 6 -3.18 8.96 13.99
N ALA A 7 -2.86 10.25 13.91
CA ALA A 7 -1.90 10.89 14.80
C ALA A 7 -2.47 12.24 15.25
N SER A 8 -2.92 12.31 16.51
CA SER A 8 -3.20 13.58 17.19
C SER A 8 -1.98 14.04 17.99
N GLY A 9 -1.97 15.32 18.41
CA GLY A 9 -0.87 15.88 19.20
C GLY A 9 -0.63 15.15 20.53
N GLU A 10 -1.69 14.59 21.12
CA GLU A 10 -1.65 13.87 22.41
C GLU A 10 -1.28 12.38 22.25
N GLU A 11 -1.67 11.73 21.15
CA GLU A 11 -1.42 10.29 20.90
C GLU A 11 0.04 9.96 20.55
N ARG A 12 0.88 10.96 20.25
CA ARG A 12 2.30 10.75 19.91
C ARG A 12 3.12 10.10 21.02
N ALA A 13 2.64 10.11 22.26
CA ALA A 13 3.35 9.58 23.42
C ALA A 13 3.12 8.07 23.68
N SER A 14 2.13 7.45 23.01
CA SER A 14 1.77 6.03 23.22
C SER A 14 1.79 5.25 21.91
N PRO A 15 2.14 3.95 21.93
CA PRO A 15 2.05 3.12 20.73
C PRO A 15 0.60 2.99 20.27
N SER A 16 0.34 3.24 18.99
CA SER A 16 -0.97 3.01 18.39
C SER A 16 -1.33 1.52 18.40
N PRO A 17 -2.61 1.15 18.62
CA PRO A 17 -3.05 -0.23 18.42
C PRO A 17 -2.87 -0.63 16.95
N LEU A 18 -2.79 -1.94 16.68
CA LEU A 18 -2.68 -2.45 15.30
C LEU A 18 -3.98 -2.25 14.50
N GLY A 19 -5.13 -2.36 15.18
CA GLY A 19 -6.46 -2.40 14.56
C GLY A 19 -6.65 -3.65 13.70
N SER A 20 -7.38 -3.52 12.58
CA SER A 20 -7.59 -4.64 11.66
C SER A 20 -6.35 -4.92 10.82
N PHE A 21 -6.10 -6.19 10.52
CA PHE A 21 -5.00 -6.62 9.66
C PHE A 21 -5.51 -7.49 8.52
N VAL A 22 -5.29 -7.05 7.29
CA VAL A 22 -5.83 -7.68 6.08
C VAL A 22 -4.71 -8.00 5.10
N TYR A 23 -4.75 -9.20 4.55
CA TYR A 23 -3.95 -9.61 3.40
C TYR A 23 -4.79 -9.60 2.14
N SER A 24 -4.23 -9.11 1.03
CA SER A 24 -4.87 -9.14 -0.28
C SER A 24 -3.87 -9.58 -1.35
N LEU A 25 -4.30 -10.49 -2.22
CA LEU A 25 -3.52 -11.08 -3.29
C LEU A 25 -4.22 -10.82 -4.64
N PRO A 26 -3.51 -10.38 -5.69
CA PRO A 26 -4.08 -10.31 -7.03
C PRO A 26 -4.57 -11.68 -7.49
N ASP A 27 -5.81 -11.76 -7.97
CA ASP A 27 -6.31 -12.96 -8.61
C ASP A 27 -5.79 -13.01 -10.07
N ARG A 28 -5.20 -14.15 -10.45
CA ARG A 28 -4.68 -14.37 -11.80
C ARG A 28 -5.78 -14.75 -12.79
N CYS A 29 -6.91 -15.25 -12.29
CA CYS A 29 -8.07 -15.62 -13.09
C CYS A 29 -8.99 -14.41 -13.33
N ASP A 30 -9.11 -13.51 -12.35
CA ASP A 30 -9.82 -12.23 -12.47
C ASP A 30 -8.98 -11.08 -11.87
N PRO A 31 -8.12 -10.42 -12.68
CA PRO A 31 -7.27 -9.32 -12.21
C PRO A 31 -8.03 -8.13 -11.61
N GLY A 32 -9.34 -8.02 -11.86
CA GLY A 32 -10.21 -6.99 -11.30
C GLY A 32 -10.64 -7.27 -9.84
N GLN A 33 -10.50 -8.51 -9.37
CA GLN A 33 -11.03 -8.98 -8.09
C GLN A 33 -9.97 -9.66 -7.21
N PRO A 34 -9.16 -8.89 -6.45
CA PRO A 34 -8.21 -9.48 -5.51
C PRO A 34 -8.86 -10.33 -4.42
N LEU A 35 -8.22 -11.45 -4.12
CA LEU A 35 -8.58 -12.34 -3.01
C LEU A 35 -8.10 -11.71 -1.70
N SER A 36 -8.98 -11.54 -0.72
CA SER A 36 -8.63 -10.89 0.54
C SER A 36 -9.01 -11.73 1.75
N THR A 37 -8.16 -11.71 2.76
CA THR A 37 -8.32 -12.45 4.01
C THR A 37 -8.02 -11.53 5.17
N ALA A 38 -9.00 -11.33 6.06
CA ALA A 38 -8.78 -10.65 7.32
C ALA A 38 -8.04 -11.60 8.28
N LEU A 39 -6.83 -11.20 8.67
CA LEU A 39 -5.97 -11.93 9.61
C LEU A 39 -6.25 -11.52 11.05
N VAL A 40 -6.61 -10.26 11.26
CA VAL A 40 -7.10 -9.71 12.54
C VAL A 40 -8.31 -8.83 12.24
N THR A 41 -9.40 -9.04 12.97
CA THR A 41 -10.67 -8.32 12.78
C THR A 41 -10.93 -7.39 13.96
N VAL A 42 -10.97 -6.09 13.70
CA VAL A 42 -11.40 -5.04 14.64
C VAL A 42 -12.47 -4.22 13.93
N GLU A 43 -13.73 -4.45 14.31
CA GLU A 43 -14.93 -4.08 13.55
C GLU A 43 -14.94 -2.62 13.02
N PRO A 44 -14.58 -1.58 13.80
CA PRO A 44 -14.58 -0.20 13.32
C PRO A 44 -13.57 0.12 12.20
N THR A 45 -12.56 -0.74 11.98
CA THR A 45 -11.44 -0.47 11.06
C THR A 45 -11.37 -1.46 9.88
N LEU A 46 -12.21 -2.48 9.90
CA LEU A 46 -12.12 -3.65 9.01
C LEU A 46 -12.48 -3.32 7.56
N ASP A 47 -13.54 -2.53 7.37
CA ASP A 47 -14.01 -2.17 6.03
C ASP A 47 -13.00 -1.30 5.30
N PHE A 48 -12.46 -0.30 5.98
CA PHE A 48 -11.39 0.54 5.45
C PHE A 48 -10.15 -0.30 5.08
N ALA A 49 -9.71 -1.18 5.99
CA ALA A 49 -8.56 -2.05 5.75
C ALA A 49 -8.77 -2.96 4.52
N ASN A 50 -9.95 -3.57 4.40
CA ASN A 50 -10.29 -4.42 3.26
C ASN A 50 -10.32 -3.65 1.94
N ARG A 51 -10.98 -2.49 1.92
CA ARG A 51 -11.06 -1.66 0.70
C ARG A 51 -9.68 -1.20 0.26
N MET A 52 -8.83 -0.79 1.20
CA MET A 52 -7.46 -0.35 0.92
C MET A 52 -6.61 -1.50 0.39
N ALA A 53 -6.64 -2.67 1.06
CA ALA A 53 -5.87 -3.84 0.65
C ALA A 53 -6.24 -4.28 -0.77
N LYS A 54 -7.54 -4.39 -1.07
CA LYS A 54 -8.04 -4.73 -2.41
C LYS A 54 -7.65 -3.70 -3.45
N LEU A 55 -7.81 -2.41 -3.15
CA LEU A 55 -7.49 -1.34 -4.10
C LEU A 55 -6.01 -1.39 -4.49
N VAL A 56 -5.11 -1.45 -3.51
CA VAL A 56 -3.66 -1.44 -3.75
C VAL A 56 -3.24 -2.73 -4.45
N ALA A 57 -3.74 -3.90 -4.05
CA ALA A 57 -3.42 -5.16 -4.72
C ALA A 57 -3.87 -5.15 -6.19
N ARG A 58 -5.09 -4.69 -6.48
CA ARG A 58 -5.62 -4.56 -7.84
C ARG A 58 -4.80 -3.61 -8.71
N LYS A 59 -4.40 -2.46 -8.16
CA LYS A 59 -3.70 -1.42 -8.93
C LYS A 59 -2.22 -1.72 -9.13
N THR A 60 -1.58 -2.37 -8.16
CA THR A 60 -0.15 -2.66 -8.20
C THR A 60 0.19 -4.04 -8.74
N GLN A 61 -0.79 -4.95 -8.79
CA GLN A 61 -0.60 -6.36 -9.12
C GLN A 61 0.44 -7.03 -8.21
N LEU A 62 0.52 -6.59 -6.95
CA LEU A 62 1.37 -7.15 -5.91
C LEU A 62 0.52 -7.63 -4.72
N PRO A 63 0.98 -8.62 -3.95
CA PRO A 63 0.39 -8.94 -2.66
C PRO A 63 0.55 -7.78 -1.67
N VAL A 64 -0.50 -7.46 -0.92
CA VAL A 64 -0.54 -6.33 0.01
C VAL A 64 -1.00 -6.80 1.38
N TYR A 65 -0.32 -6.32 2.41
CA TYR A 65 -0.75 -6.39 3.80
C TYR A 65 -1.09 -4.98 4.27
N VAL A 66 -2.27 -4.81 4.89
CA VAL A 66 -2.74 -3.54 5.46
C VAL A 66 -3.08 -3.76 6.92
N ALA A 67 -2.36 -3.10 7.81
CA ALA A 67 -2.77 -2.89 9.19
C ALA A 67 -3.41 -1.50 9.32
N ASN A 68 -4.57 -1.40 9.96
CA ASN A 68 -5.32 -0.17 10.05
C ASN A 68 -5.93 0.03 11.43
N SER A 69 -5.51 1.10 12.11
CA SER A 69 -6.06 1.61 13.37
C SER A 69 -6.50 3.07 13.27
N ILE A 70 -6.70 3.59 12.06
CA ILE A 70 -7.25 4.94 11.84
C ILE A 70 -8.57 5.08 12.61
N SER A 71 -8.68 6.19 13.36
CA SER A 71 -9.91 6.62 14.01
C SER A 71 -10.29 8.03 13.54
N PHE A 72 -11.47 8.18 12.97
CA PHE A 72 -11.99 9.48 12.56
C PHE A 72 -12.80 10.18 13.67
N ALA A 73 -12.91 9.60 14.87
CA ALA A 73 -13.75 10.14 15.93
C ALA A 73 -13.33 11.56 16.39
N SER A 74 -12.08 11.93 16.19
CA SER A 74 -11.52 13.23 16.58
C SER A 74 -11.34 14.21 15.42
N THR A 75 -11.91 13.94 14.24
CA THR A 75 -11.90 14.88 13.11
C THR A 75 -12.91 16.01 13.31
N GLY A 76 -12.80 17.07 12.49
CA GLY A 76 -13.60 18.28 12.64
C GLY A 76 -15.11 18.05 12.54
N MET A 77 -15.54 17.03 11.78
CA MET A 77 -16.96 16.65 11.64
C MET A 77 -17.33 15.36 12.37
N GLY A 78 -16.43 14.81 13.20
CA GLY A 78 -16.71 13.60 14.00
C GLY A 78 -16.67 12.29 13.22
N GLY A 79 -15.94 12.25 12.10
CA GLY A 79 -15.71 11.06 11.30
C GLY A 79 -16.86 10.74 10.37
N THR A 80 -17.29 11.74 9.62
CA THR A 80 -18.34 11.51 8.61
C THR A 80 -17.81 10.63 7.48
N VAL A 81 -18.74 10.04 6.71
CA VAL A 81 -18.39 9.19 5.57
C VAL A 81 -17.55 9.97 4.55
N GLU A 82 -17.83 11.26 4.37
CA GLU A 82 -17.07 12.13 3.49
C GLU A 82 -15.60 12.25 3.94
N GLU A 83 -15.36 12.50 5.23
CA GLU A 83 -14.00 12.56 5.78
C GLU A 83 -13.27 11.21 5.62
N GLU A 84 -13.96 10.10 5.82
CA GLU A 84 -13.39 8.76 5.59
C GLU A 84 -13.02 8.55 4.11
N MET A 85 -13.90 8.95 3.18
CA MET A 85 -13.67 8.81 1.74
C MET A 85 -12.54 9.72 1.24
N ASP A 86 -12.44 10.94 1.75
CA ASP A 86 -11.36 11.87 1.44
C ASP A 86 -10.02 11.33 1.94
N ALA A 87 -9.98 10.84 3.19
CA ALA A 87 -8.79 10.20 3.75
C ALA A 87 -8.41 8.94 2.97
N PHE A 88 -9.40 8.12 2.59
CA PHE A 88 -9.19 6.93 1.77
C PHE A 88 -8.55 7.30 0.42
N GLY A 89 -9.09 8.30 -0.26
CA GLY A 89 -8.57 8.79 -1.54
C GLY A 89 -7.13 9.29 -1.44
N ALA A 90 -6.85 10.15 -0.45
CA ALA A 90 -5.53 10.71 -0.22
C ALA A 90 -4.48 9.63 0.08
N VAL A 91 -4.80 8.68 0.96
CA VAL A 91 -3.90 7.55 1.29
C VAL A 91 -3.67 6.67 0.06
N ALA A 92 -4.73 6.36 -0.69
CA ALA A 92 -4.62 5.53 -1.89
C ALA A 92 -3.72 6.18 -2.95
N GLU A 93 -3.92 7.47 -3.24
CA GLU A 93 -3.10 8.21 -4.19
C GLU A 93 -1.62 8.23 -3.78
N LEU A 94 -1.35 8.53 -2.51
CA LEU A 94 0.00 8.56 -1.96
C LEU A 94 0.70 7.20 -2.10
N VAL A 95 0.03 6.13 -1.68
CA VAL A 95 0.58 4.76 -1.68
C VAL A 95 0.87 4.30 -3.11
N LEU A 96 -0.08 4.49 -4.04
CA LEU A 96 0.09 4.07 -5.43
C LEU A 96 1.24 4.82 -6.10
N SER A 97 1.36 6.13 -5.85
CA SER A 97 2.45 6.95 -6.37
C SER A 97 3.81 6.47 -5.85
N HIS A 98 3.92 6.17 -4.55
CA HIS A 98 5.15 5.65 -3.96
C HIS A 98 5.53 4.29 -4.55
N VAL A 99 4.57 3.36 -4.67
CA VAL A 99 4.85 2.03 -5.24
C VAL A 99 5.33 2.15 -6.70
N GLN A 100 4.71 3.01 -7.50
CA GLN A 100 5.11 3.22 -8.89
C GLN A 100 6.54 3.78 -8.99
N GLN A 101 6.89 4.76 -8.16
CA GLN A 101 8.25 5.32 -8.11
C GLN A 101 9.28 4.25 -7.75
N GLN A 102 8.99 3.41 -6.75
CA GLN A 102 9.88 2.32 -6.34
C GLN A 102 10.09 1.29 -7.46
N GLN A 103 9.04 0.93 -8.20
CA GLN A 103 9.16 0.01 -9.34
C GLN A 103 10.05 0.58 -10.45
N GLN A 104 9.94 1.89 -10.74
CA GLN A 104 10.78 2.55 -11.74
C GLN A 104 12.26 2.58 -11.32
N GLN A 105 12.54 2.92 -10.05
CA GLN A 105 13.90 2.91 -9.50
C GLN A 105 14.53 1.51 -9.58
N GLN A 106 13.74 0.47 -9.29
CA GLN A 106 14.21 -0.91 -9.35
C GLN A 106 14.52 -1.36 -10.79
N GLN A 107 13.70 -0.96 -11.77
CA GLN A 107 13.97 -1.25 -13.18
C GLN A 107 15.24 -0.55 -13.70
N GLN A 108 15.50 0.68 -13.26
CA GLN A 108 16.72 1.41 -13.61
C GLN A 108 17.97 0.76 -13.04
N HIS A 109 17.93 0.28 -11.79
CA HIS A 109 19.06 -0.43 -11.17
C HIS A 109 19.36 -1.76 -11.88
N VAL A 110 18.33 -2.50 -12.30
CA VAL A 110 18.50 -3.75 -13.07
C VAL A 110 19.07 -3.47 -14.46
N ALA A 111 18.59 -2.43 -15.16
CA ALA A 111 19.07 -2.06 -16.48
C ALA A 111 20.55 -1.59 -16.47
N ALA A 112 20.97 -0.86 -15.43
CA ALA A 112 22.36 -0.42 -15.27
C ALA A 112 23.33 -1.60 -15.10
N HIS A 113 22.89 -2.69 -14.49
CA HIS A 113 23.71 -3.88 -14.26
C HIS A 113 23.67 -4.90 -15.41
N ALA A 114 22.76 -4.73 -16.37
CA ALA A 114 22.57 -5.60 -17.54
C ALA A 114 23.31 -5.12 -18.81
N SER A 115 24.05 -4.01 -18.75
CA SER A 115 24.87 -3.56 -19.89
C SER A 115 26.09 -4.47 -20.08
N PRO A 116 26.24 -5.13 -21.24
CA PRO A 116 27.32 -6.08 -21.47
C PRO A 116 28.66 -5.35 -21.56
N THR A 117 29.66 -5.89 -20.86
CA THR A 117 31.08 -5.66 -21.14
C THR A 117 31.32 -5.70 -22.65
N THR A 118 31.75 -4.58 -23.19
CA THR A 118 32.23 -4.41 -24.56
C THR A 118 33.27 -5.50 -24.89
N ASN A 119 32.90 -6.45 -25.74
CA ASN A 119 33.85 -7.29 -26.46
C ASN A 119 34.61 -6.40 -27.46
N GLY A 120 35.67 -5.76 -26.99
CA GLY A 120 36.67 -5.10 -27.81
C GLY A 120 38.00 -5.85 -27.71
N ALA A 121 38.16 -6.96 -28.42
CA ALA A 121 39.47 -7.58 -28.69
C ALA A 121 39.39 -8.75 -29.69
N ALA A 122 39.20 -8.45 -30.98
CA ALA A 122 39.64 -9.23 -32.15
C ALA A 122 39.07 -8.49 -33.39
N ALA A 123 39.79 -8.09 -34.43
CA ALA A 123 41.03 -8.60 -34.97
C ALA A 123 41.79 -7.48 -35.72
N GLN A 124 43.09 -7.38 -35.47
CA GLN A 124 44.09 -6.90 -36.42
C GLN A 124 45.25 -7.89 -36.34
N GLY A 125 45.66 -8.45 -37.49
CA GLY A 125 46.74 -9.43 -37.60
C GLY A 125 46.47 -10.42 -38.72
#